data_AF-A0A069DVM1-F1
#
_entry.id   AF-A0A069DVM1-F1
#
_cell.length_a   1.000
_cell.length_b   1.000
_cell.length_c   1.000
_cell.angle_alpha   90.00
_cell.angle_beta   90.00
_cell.angle_gamma   90.00
#
_symmetry.space_group_name_H-M   'P 1'
#
loop_
_entity.id
_entity.type
_entity.pdbx_description
1 polymer ?
#
loop_
_entity_poly.entity_id
_entity_poly.type
_entity_poly.pdbx_seq_one_letter_code
_entity_poly.pdbx_strand_id
1 'polypeptide(L)'
;SDAERKLLRILHYGNEEAVYVPGCRLQKKFYEEDKVNLLRELIAEIEHQPLFDIIRKVMRKKTSLYPELILYVLAECARSEIKRPSALKAAEEMCTTAEYFLLFFKFAKGLSPFIGTGRACRRFITNWYLKKNSLELAEMVGETPSYRGWRHADLIKIAHIKSNDPATAAVLTYLSRGAKTMIDKYGEDPKAKEVVSYLKNVDNFRKDGDQTSVIRTIETYMLTVNHLNFIHLKKKPVWIALLRRMPVDTLLDYIHLLCKYRMFRKGRMWDQEFLTAVCDVLCNVNSVAESRLQPSRVFIDLCTYQFAPKYKLELAAKSLRRLAQKPPAISYDLVTNLEKLITTTYDNVEPTGLRYVIAVDNSDMHKRRCAHLQYMMTSQAAAAIAVTFYVAEKQCDILLCQGSTATSINLKSKKPKISEVAEKFATAERFQRSGPKNILAGLIWAMKQKREVDVFIIIGTCLQFQGLAGKVAELRSKLLVPDFKLVLCCLCETHHQTIKDNNIFTVIGFDEKVCEVISCFAKGVF
;
A
#
# COMPACT_ATOMS: atom_id res chain seq x y z
N SER A 1 17.82 -4.78 21.39
CA SER A 1 19.08 -4.13 20.99
C SER A 1 18.82 -3.06 19.91
N ASP A 2 19.83 -2.29 19.49
CA ASP A 2 19.71 -1.38 18.32
C ASP A 2 19.41 -2.15 17.03
N ALA A 3 20.06 -3.31 16.84
CA ALA A 3 19.84 -4.19 15.70
C ALA A 3 18.37 -4.67 15.59
N GLU A 4 17.76 -5.06 16.72
CA GLU A 4 16.35 -5.46 16.74
C GLU A 4 15.40 -4.32 16.34
N ARG A 5 15.70 -3.07 16.73
CA ARG A 5 14.91 -1.89 16.33
C ARG A 5 15.04 -1.61 14.84
N LYS A 6 16.27 -1.66 14.31
CA LYS A 6 16.51 -1.56 12.86
C LYS A 6 15.75 -2.65 12.10
N LEU A 7 15.76 -3.90 12.59
CA LEU A 7 15.00 -4.99 11.99
C LEU A 7 13.50 -4.71 12.01
N LEU A 8 12.95 -4.22 13.14
CA LEU A 8 11.54 -3.83 13.22
C LEU A 8 11.21 -2.78 12.17
N ARG A 9 12.02 -1.74 12.01
CA ARG A 9 11.82 -0.70 10.99
C ARG A 9 11.87 -1.25 9.56
N ILE A 10 12.82 -2.14 9.26
CA ILE A 10 12.87 -2.87 7.97
C ILE A 10 11.58 -3.67 7.76
N LEU A 11 11.14 -4.44 8.76
CA LEU A 11 9.93 -5.26 8.65
C LEU A 11 8.67 -4.40 8.44
N HIS A 12 8.62 -3.17 8.97
CA HIS A 12 7.44 -2.31 8.84
C HIS A 12 7.44 -1.47 7.57
N TYR A 13 8.57 -0.89 7.19
CA TYR A 13 8.65 0.03 6.05
C TYR A 13 9.95 -0.05 5.24
N GLY A 14 10.89 -0.93 5.59
CA GLY A 14 12.02 -1.28 4.73
C GLY A 14 13.30 -0.51 4.94
N ASN A 15 13.36 0.44 5.87
CA ASN A 15 14.54 1.26 6.14
C ASN A 15 14.99 1.09 7.60
N GLU A 16 16.30 1.02 7.85
CA GLU A 16 16.90 0.89 9.18
C GLU A 16 16.79 2.18 10.00
N GLU A 17 16.79 3.31 9.31
CA GLU A 17 16.68 4.63 9.92
C GLU A 17 15.22 4.92 10.28
N ALA A 18 15.02 5.86 11.21
CA ALA A 18 13.70 6.39 11.60
C ALA A 18 13.13 7.32 10.51
N VAL A 19 13.14 6.86 9.26
CA VAL A 19 12.82 7.62 8.06
C VAL A 19 11.96 6.80 7.12
N TYR A 20 10.74 7.26 6.91
CA TYR A 20 9.80 6.70 5.96
C TYR A 20 9.87 7.41 4.61
N VAL A 21 9.98 6.60 3.55
CA VAL A 21 9.90 7.07 2.16
C VAL A 21 8.74 6.35 1.46
N PRO A 22 7.76 7.10 0.93
CA PRO A 22 6.65 6.58 0.15
C PRO A 22 7.05 5.81 -1.11
N GLY A 23 6.13 4.97 -1.56
CA GLY A 23 6.17 4.33 -2.88
C GLY A 23 6.69 2.88 -2.90
N CYS A 24 6.76 2.33 -4.11
CA CYS A 24 7.04 0.91 -4.33
C CYS A 24 8.47 0.53 -3.96
N ARG A 25 8.63 -0.49 -3.09
CA ARG A 25 9.95 -0.95 -2.61
C ARG A 25 10.85 -1.47 -3.73
N LEU A 26 10.26 -2.03 -4.80
CA LEU A 26 11.02 -2.44 -6.00
C LEU A 26 11.56 -1.22 -6.77
N GLN A 27 10.76 -0.18 -6.98
CA GLN A 27 11.19 1.04 -7.67
C GLN A 27 12.24 1.82 -6.85
N LYS A 28 12.14 1.76 -5.53
CA LYS A 28 13.09 2.35 -4.59
C LYS A 28 14.35 1.50 -4.41
N LYS A 29 14.53 0.46 -5.22
CA LYS A 29 15.77 -0.33 -5.27
C LYS A 29 16.14 -0.88 -3.88
N PHE A 30 15.16 -1.31 -3.08
CA PHE A 30 15.41 -1.87 -1.74
C PHE A 30 16.10 -3.25 -1.79
N TYR A 31 16.09 -3.88 -2.96
CA TYR A 31 16.63 -5.21 -3.19
C TYR A 31 17.93 -5.15 -4.02
N GLU A 32 18.62 -4.02 -4.03
CA GLU A 32 19.96 -3.89 -4.61
C GLU A 32 21.02 -4.46 -3.64
N GLU A 33 22.15 -4.89 -4.20
CA GLU A 33 23.16 -5.71 -3.50
C GLU A 33 23.75 -5.05 -2.26
N ASP A 34 23.97 -3.72 -2.31
CA ASP A 34 24.47 -2.91 -1.20
C ASP A 34 23.54 -2.97 0.03
N LYS A 35 22.24 -2.74 -0.18
CA LYS A 35 21.23 -2.79 0.90
C LYS A 35 20.99 -4.20 1.41
N VAL A 36 21.15 -5.20 0.54
CA VAL A 36 21.04 -6.61 0.92
C VAL A 36 22.17 -6.99 1.88
N ASN A 37 23.39 -6.50 1.64
CA ASN A 37 24.53 -6.77 2.53
C ASN A 37 24.32 -6.18 3.92
N LEU A 38 23.82 -4.93 4.03
CA LEU A 38 23.48 -4.32 5.31
C LEU A 38 22.42 -5.13 6.08
N LEU A 39 21.37 -5.59 5.39
CA LEU A 39 20.37 -6.46 6.00
C LEU A 39 20.98 -7.80 6.47
N ARG A 40 21.93 -8.37 5.73
CA ARG A 40 22.58 -9.64 6.12
C ARG A 40 23.46 -9.47 7.36
N GLU A 41 24.21 -8.38 7.43
CA GLU A 41 24.98 -8.01 8.62
C GLU A 41 24.06 -7.86 9.83
N LEU A 42 22.97 -7.12 9.68
CA LEU A 42 21.96 -6.96 10.71
C LEU A 42 21.34 -8.29 11.17
N ILE A 43 20.98 -9.17 10.23
CA ILE A 43 20.45 -10.51 10.54
C ILE A 43 21.50 -11.36 11.28
N ALA A 44 22.79 -11.19 10.98
CA ALA A 44 23.87 -11.91 11.62
C ALA A 44 24.10 -11.45 13.07
N GLU A 45 23.94 -10.14 13.34
CA GLU A 45 24.05 -9.56 14.69
C GLU A 45 22.95 -10.01 15.66
N ILE A 46 21.76 -10.37 15.15
CA ILE A 46 20.63 -10.78 15.99
C ILE A 46 20.68 -12.30 16.22
N GLU A 47 20.61 -12.68 17.50
CA GLU A 47 20.51 -14.09 17.92
C GLU A 47 19.31 -14.79 17.27
N HIS A 48 19.45 -16.10 17.04
CA HIS A 48 18.46 -16.88 16.28
C HIS A 48 17.05 -16.80 16.85
N GLN A 49 16.90 -16.96 18.17
CA GLN A 49 15.57 -17.00 18.80
C GLN A 49 14.89 -15.59 18.80
N PRO A 50 15.54 -14.50 19.27
CA PRO A 50 15.00 -13.16 19.17
C PRO A 50 14.62 -12.74 17.74
N LEU A 51 15.45 -13.08 16.74
CA LEU A 51 15.18 -12.78 15.33
C LEU A 51 13.82 -13.31 14.88
N PHE A 52 13.54 -14.60 15.13
CA PHE A 52 12.28 -15.20 14.70
C PHE A 52 11.11 -14.83 15.61
N ASP A 53 11.33 -14.48 16.87
CA ASP A 53 10.28 -13.97 17.75
C ASP A 53 9.79 -12.59 17.30
N ILE A 54 10.72 -11.71 16.87
CA ILE A 54 10.39 -10.42 16.26
C ILE A 54 9.59 -10.63 14.97
N ILE A 55 10.08 -11.46 14.04
CA ILE A 55 9.40 -11.72 12.77
C ILE A 55 7.99 -12.26 13.00
N ARG A 56 7.83 -13.28 13.87
CA ARG A 56 6.52 -13.86 14.18
C ARG A 56 5.60 -12.88 14.87
N LYS A 57 6.11 -12.02 15.76
CA LYS A 57 5.32 -10.96 16.40
C LYS A 57 4.73 -10.01 15.35
N VAL A 58 5.54 -9.56 14.39
CA VAL A 58 5.09 -8.68 13.30
C VAL A 58 4.06 -9.39 12.41
N MET A 59 4.32 -10.66 12.05
CA MET A 59 3.39 -11.48 11.25
C MET A 59 2.02 -11.65 11.93
N ARG A 60 2.01 -12.10 13.19
CA ARG A 60 0.77 -12.41 13.92
C ARG A 60 -0.05 -11.16 14.22
N LYS A 61 0.62 -10.06 14.60
CA LYS A 61 -0.05 -8.78 14.86
C LYS A 61 -0.42 -8.03 13.58
N LYS A 62 0.07 -8.47 12.41
CA LYS A 62 -0.15 -7.82 11.11
C LYS A 62 0.19 -6.33 11.13
N THR A 63 1.28 -5.95 11.81
CA THR A 63 1.68 -4.53 11.97
C THR A 63 2.52 -4.00 10.82
N SER A 64 3.09 -4.89 10.00
CA SER A 64 3.89 -4.50 8.83
C SER A 64 3.03 -3.83 7.76
N LEU A 65 3.44 -2.65 7.31
CA LEU A 65 2.77 -1.91 6.23
C LEU A 65 3.15 -2.44 4.83
N TYR A 66 4.23 -3.22 4.75
CA TYR A 66 4.69 -3.89 3.54
C TYR A 66 4.97 -5.37 3.85
N PRO A 67 3.92 -6.21 3.95
CA PRO A 67 4.09 -7.63 4.28
C PRO A 67 5.11 -8.35 3.38
N GLU A 68 5.32 -7.90 2.14
CA GLU A 68 6.36 -8.43 1.27
C GLU A 68 7.78 -8.35 1.87
N LEU A 69 8.05 -7.38 2.75
CA LEU A 69 9.34 -7.23 3.42
C LEU A 69 9.60 -8.36 4.42
N ILE A 70 8.55 -8.90 5.03
CA ILE A 70 8.67 -10.08 5.89
C ILE A 70 9.13 -11.28 5.05
N LEU A 71 8.52 -11.51 3.88
CA LEU A 71 8.94 -12.58 2.96
C LEU A 71 10.38 -12.39 2.49
N TYR A 72 10.78 -11.15 2.22
CA TYR A 72 12.13 -10.80 1.85
C TYR A 72 13.14 -11.12 2.96
N VAL A 73 12.87 -10.68 4.20
CA VAL A 73 13.72 -10.98 5.37
C VAL A 73 13.78 -12.48 5.63
N LEU A 74 12.66 -13.20 5.53
CA LEU A 74 12.62 -14.66 5.64
C LEU A 74 13.46 -15.35 4.56
N ALA A 75 13.44 -14.84 3.33
CA ALA A 75 14.28 -15.35 2.25
C ALA A 75 15.77 -15.11 2.55
N GLU A 76 16.18 -13.95 3.07
CA GLU A 76 17.57 -13.70 3.51
C GLU A 76 17.96 -14.64 4.66
N CYS A 77 17.10 -14.81 5.68
CA CYS A 77 17.34 -15.76 6.77
C CYS A 77 17.52 -17.19 6.24
N ALA A 78 16.75 -17.60 5.22
CA ALA A 78 16.79 -18.94 4.67
C ALA A 78 18.03 -19.26 3.82
N ARG A 79 18.87 -18.26 3.52
CA ARG A 79 20.17 -18.48 2.88
C ARG A 79 21.18 -19.10 3.85
N SER A 80 21.14 -18.73 5.13
CA SER A 80 21.95 -19.35 6.18
C SER A 80 21.46 -20.76 6.51
N GLU A 81 22.37 -21.74 6.57
CA GLU A 81 22.04 -23.14 6.88
C GLU A 81 21.36 -23.30 8.24
N ILE A 82 21.85 -22.55 9.23
CA ILE A 82 21.38 -22.57 10.61
C ILE A 82 19.96 -21.99 10.72
N LYS A 83 19.72 -20.85 10.05
CA LYS A 83 18.44 -20.13 10.13
C LYS A 83 17.36 -20.69 9.19
N ARG A 84 17.76 -21.42 8.13
CA ARG A 84 16.87 -21.94 7.09
C ARG A 84 15.68 -22.76 7.56
N PRO A 85 15.79 -23.72 8.50
CA PRO A 85 14.63 -24.47 8.96
C PRO A 85 13.56 -23.56 9.60
N SER A 86 13.98 -22.60 10.42
CA SER A 86 13.07 -21.67 11.11
C SER A 86 12.46 -20.65 10.14
N ALA A 87 13.26 -20.16 9.19
CA ALA A 87 12.80 -19.24 8.16
C ALA A 87 11.77 -19.87 7.21
N LEU A 88 12.01 -21.11 6.74
CA LEU A 88 11.05 -21.80 5.88
C LEU A 88 9.76 -22.15 6.62
N LYS A 89 9.83 -22.48 7.92
CA LYS A 89 8.63 -22.70 8.74
C LYS A 89 7.80 -21.42 8.88
N ALA A 90 8.43 -20.28 9.17
CA ALA A 90 7.74 -19.00 9.21
C ALA A 90 7.20 -18.59 7.82
N ALA A 91 7.93 -18.86 6.74
CA ALA A 91 7.44 -18.64 5.39
C ALA A 91 6.21 -19.51 5.06
N GLU A 92 6.13 -20.74 5.56
CA GLU A 92 4.94 -21.61 5.42
C GLU A 92 3.70 -21.01 6.08
N GLU A 93 3.85 -20.32 7.22
CA GLU A 93 2.76 -19.60 7.88
C GLU A 93 2.29 -18.36 7.08
N MET A 94 3.19 -17.73 6.33
CA MET A 94 2.89 -16.49 5.59
C MET A 94 2.41 -16.73 4.15
N CYS A 95 2.97 -17.74 3.46
CA CYS A 95 2.67 -18.05 2.07
C CYS A 95 1.32 -18.78 1.93
N THR A 96 0.24 -18.18 2.41
CA THR A 96 -1.13 -18.73 2.28
C THR A 96 -1.71 -18.49 0.88
N THR A 97 -1.34 -17.39 0.23
CA THR A 97 -1.76 -17.04 -1.15
C THR A 97 -0.72 -17.46 -2.19
N ALA A 98 -1.16 -17.62 -3.44
CA ALA A 98 -0.28 -17.88 -4.58
C ALA A 98 0.73 -16.73 -4.80
N GLU A 99 0.30 -15.48 -4.65
CA GLU A 99 1.16 -14.30 -4.79
C GLU A 99 2.32 -14.31 -3.79
N TYR A 100 2.05 -14.51 -2.50
CA TYR A 100 3.10 -14.53 -1.47
C TYR A 100 4.03 -15.72 -1.62
N PHE A 101 3.50 -16.88 -2.02
CA PHE A 101 4.32 -18.05 -2.31
C PHE A 101 5.29 -17.81 -3.46
N LEU A 102 4.81 -17.30 -4.60
CA LEU A 102 5.64 -16.99 -5.75
C LEU A 102 6.62 -15.82 -5.46
N LEU A 103 6.18 -14.82 -4.70
CA LEU A 103 7.02 -13.69 -4.27
C LEU A 103 8.17 -14.13 -3.36
N PHE A 104 7.95 -15.07 -2.45
CA PHE A 104 9.03 -15.67 -1.65
C PHE A 104 10.12 -16.24 -2.57
N PHE A 105 9.75 -16.97 -3.63
CA PHE A 105 10.72 -17.53 -4.56
C PHE A 105 11.41 -16.47 -5.42
N LYS A 106 10.71 -15.38 -5.74
CA LYS A 106 11.33 -14.20 -6.36
C LYS A 106 12.49 -13.67 -5.51
N PHE A 107 12.34 -13.58 -4.19
CA PHE A 107 13.42 -13.14 -3.30
C PHE A 107 14.47 -14.22 -3.04
N ALA A 108 14.05 -15.47 -2.85
CA ALA A 108 14.93 -16.62 -2.59
C ALA A 108 15.92 -16.93 -3.72
N LYS A 109 15.55 -16.59 -4.95
CA LYS A 109 16.31 -16.88 -6.18
C LYS A 109 16.73 -15.62 -6.94
N GLY A 110 16.38 -14.44 -6.42
CA GLY A 110 16.69 -13.17 -7.07
C GLY A 110 18.13 -12.70 -6.89
N LEU A 111 18.78 -13.09 -5.78
CA LEU A 111 20.12 -12.63 -5.40
C LEU A 111 20.97 -13.77 -4.84
N SER A 112 22.27 -13.74 -5.16
CA SER A 112 23.27 -14.68 -4.65
C SER A 112 23.61 -14.39 -3.16
N PRO A 113 23.91 -15.40 -2.33
CA PRO A 113 23.78 -16.83 -2.62
C PRO A 113 22.30 -17.25 -2.67
N PHE A 114 21.95 -18.08 -3.65
CA PHE A 114 20.57 -18.56 -3.79
C PHE A 114 20.22 -19.55 -2.69
N ILE A 115 18.95 -19.59 -2.28
CA ILE A 115 18.46 -20.67 -1.42
C ILE A 115 18.61 -22.00 -2.17
N GLY A 116 19.32 -22.97 -1.58
CA GLY A 116 19.50 -24.30 -2.16
C GLY A 116 18.18 -25.04 -2.38
N THR A 117 18.18 -25.99 -3.33
CA THR A 117 17.01 -26.86 -3.65
C THR A 117 17.05 -28.18 -2.87
N GLY A 118 17.66 -28.18 -1.68
CA GLY A 118 17.77 -29.35 -0.81
C GLY A 118 16.42 -29.78 -0.20
N ARG A 119 16.47 -30.83 0.62
CA ARG A 119 15.28 -31.50 1.19
C ARG A 119 14.29 -30.55 1.86
N ALA A 120 14.77 -29.60 2.66
CA ALA A 120 13.91 -28.64 3.37
C ALA A 120 13.14 -27.72 2.41
N CYS A 121 13.80 -27.21 1.37
CA CYS A 121 13.19 -26.34 0.35
C CYS A 121 12.17 -27.12 -0.50
N ARG A 122 12.51 -28.34 -0.94
CA ARG A 122 11.57 -29.21 -1.67
C ARG A 122 10.34 -29.56 -0.83
N ARG A 123 10.52 -29.83 0.46
CA ARG A 123 9.42 -30.09 1.40
C ARG A 123 8.52 -28.86 1.55
N PHE A 124 9.09 -27.68 1.73
CA PHE A 124 8.33 -26.43 1.80
C PHE A 124 7.47 -26.22 0.54
N ILE A 125 8.06 -26.37 -0.65
CA ILE A 125 7.33 -26.27 -1.92
C ILE A 125 6.22 -27.32 -1.99
N THR A 126 6.57 -28.59 -1.74
CA THR A 126 5.64 -29.72 -1.84
C THR A 126 4.43 -29.54 -0.92
N ASN A 127 4.68 -29.16 0.35
CA ASN A 127 3.62 -28.92 1.33
C ASN A 127 2.65 -27.84 0.87
N TRP A 128 3.14 -26.78 0.21
CA TRP A 128 2.26 -25.70 -0.25
C TRP A 128 1.20 -26.19 -1.24
N TYR A 129 1.55 -27.11 -2.15
CA TYR A 129 0.62 -27.68 -3.12
C TYR A 129 -0.23 -28.80 -2.51
N LEU A 130 0.37 -29.72 -1.75
CA LEU A 130 -0.31 -30.96 -1.34
C LEU A 130 -1.17 -30.83 -0.08
N LYS A 131 -1.03 -29.76 0.71
CA LYS A 131 -1.87 -29.55 1.92
C LYS A 131 -3.23 -28.91 1.64
N LYS A 132 -3.43 -28.34 0.45
CA LYS A 132 -4.65 -27.61 0.10
C LYS A 132 -5.70 -28.55 -0.45
N ASN A 133 -6.97 -28.14 -0.38
CA ASN A 133 -8.01 -28.81 -1.14
C ASN A 133 -7.73 -28.65 -2.64
N SER A 134 -8.04 -29.66 -3.45
CA SER A 134 -7.74 -29.67 -4.88
C SER A 134 -8.46 -28.58 -5.67
N LEU A 135 -9.71 -28.26 -5.30
CA LEU A 135 -10.48 -27.18 -5.93
C LEU A 135 -9.96 -25.81 -5.49
N GLU A 136 -9.73 -25.63 -4.19
CA GLU A 136 -9.13 -24.40 -3.65
C GLU A 136 -7.77 -24.11 -4.31
N LEU A 137 -6.93 -25.13 -4.50
CA LEU A 137 -5.68 -25.02 -5.23
C LEU A 137 -5.92 -24.63 -6.69
N ALA A 138 -6.91 -25.23 -7.36
CA ALA A 138 -7.26 -24.90 -8.74
C ALA A 138 -7.70 -23.44 -8.89
N GLU A 139 -8.51 -22.93 -7.95
CA GLU A 139 -8.95 -21.53 -7.90
C GLU A 139 -7.76 -20.59 -7.71
N MET A 140 -6.90 -20.84 -6.71
CA MET A 140 -5.73 -19.98 -6.44
C MET A 140 -4.80 -19.85 -7.66
N VAL A 141 -4.52 -20.96 -8.35
CA VAL A 141 -3.60 -20.96 -9.49
C VAL A 141 -4.28 -20.55 -10.80
N GLY A 142 -5.60 -20.71 -10.87
CA GLY A 142 -6.45 -20.17 -11.93
C GLY A 142 -6.55 -18.65 -11.87
N GLU A 143 -6.59 -18.09 -10.67
CA GLU A 143 -6.56 -16.65 -10.46
C GLU A 143 -5.15 -16.07 -10.65
N THR A 144 -4.14 -16.69 -10.03
CA THR A 144 -2.75 -16.23 -10.05
C THR A 144 -1.83 -17.29 -10.69
N PRO A 145 -1.78 -17.38 -12.03
CA PRO A 145 -0.94 -18.37 -12.71
C PRO A 145 0.56 -18.06 -12.60
N SER A 146 0.91 -16.80 -12.38
CA SER A 146 2.27 -16.31 -12.22
C SER A 146 2.28 -15.01 -11.44
N TYR A 147 3.38 -14.72 -10.75
CA TYR A 147 3.54 -13.48 -10.01
C TYR A 147 5.01 -13.05 -10.02
N ARG A 148 5.26 -11.78 -10.35
CA ARG A 148 6.61 -11.15 -10.37
C ARG A 148 7.68 -11.96 -11.13
N GLY A 149 7.29 -12.62 -12.22
CA GLY A 149 8.18 -13.38 -13.09
C GLY A 149 8.40 -14.85 -12.69
N TRP A 150 7.73 -15.34 -11.65
CA TRP A 150 7.73 -16.76 -11.27
C TRP A 150 6.40 -17.42 -11.62
N ARG A 151 6.46 -18.65 -12.15
CA ARG A 151 5.28 -19.48 -12.42
C ARG A 151 5.28 -20.69 -11.51
N HIS A 152 4.09 -21.22 -11.22
CA HIS A 152 3.97 -22.47 -10.47
C HIS A 152 4.69 -23.65 -11.14
N ALA A 153 4.74 -23.68 -12.48
CA ALA A 153 5.47 -24.70 -13.24
C ALA A 153 6.96 -24.80 -12.85
N ASP A 154 7.59 -23.64 -12.57
CA ASP A 154 9.01 -23.57 -12.22
C ASP A 154 9.25 -24.23 -10.85
N LEU A 155 8.34 -24.01 -9.89
CA LEU A 155 8.41 -24.58 -8.54
C LEU A 155 8.08 -26.08 -8.52
N ILE A 156 7.09 -26.51 -9.29
CA ILE A 156 6.75 -27.92 -9.46
C ILE A 156 7.96 -28.70 -10.01
N LYS A 157 8.66 -28.11 -10.98
CA LYS A 157 9.90 -28.69 -11.54
C LYS A 157 11.01 -28.77 -10.49
N ILE A 158 11.22 -27.73 -9.69
CA ILE A 158 12.26 -27.70 -8.64
C ILE A 158 12.03 -28.76 -7.55
N ALA A 159 10.77 -28.95 -7.14
CA ALA A 159 10.43 -29.87 -6.06
C ALA A 159 10.11 -31.29 -6.52
N HIS A 160 9.98 -31.52 -7.83
CA HIS A 160 9.56 -32.80 -8.41
C HIS A 160 8.23 -33.32 -7.82
N ILE A 161 7.26 -32.41 -7.69
CA ILE A 161 5.99 -32.70 -7.01
C ILE A 161 5.19 -33.74 -7.80
N LYS A 162 4.63 -34.71 -7.08
CA LYS A 162 3.68 -35.70 -7.59
C LYS A 162 2.56 -35.85 -6.56
N SER A 163 1.35 -36.16 -7.03
CA SER A 163 0.22 -36.52 -6.18
C SER A 163 -0.38 -37.83 -6.66
N ASN A 164 -0.83 -38.66 -5.71
CA ASN A 164 -1.62 -39.86 -5.99
C ASN A 164 -3.13 -39.56 -6.03
N ASP A 165 -3.53 -38.37 -5.56
CA ASP A 165 -4.89 -37.87 -5.70
C ASP A 165 -5.11 -37.35 -7.14
N PRO A 166 -6.05 -37.92 -7.92
CA PRO A 166 -6.28 -37.52 -9.31
C PRO A 166 -6.63 -36.03 -9.47
N ALA A 167 -7.40 -35.45 -8.54
CA ALA A 167 -7.80 -34.05 -8.62
C ALA A 167 -6.59 -33.11 -8.51
N THR A 168 -5.75 -33.31 -7.49
CA THR A 168 -4.51 -32.57 -7.32
C THR A 168 -3.52 -32.84 -8.46
N ALA A 169 -3.42 -34.08 -8.93
CA ALA A 169 -2.57 -34.45 -10.05
C ALA A 169 -2.99 -33.76 -11.35
N ALA A 170 -4.30 -33.53 -11.55
CA ALA A 170 -4.84 -32.74 -12.64
C ALA A 170 -4.37 -31.27 -12.56
N VAL A 171 -4.44 -30.63 -11.38
CA VAL A 171 -3.92 -29.26 -11.19
C VAL A 171 -2.43 -29.16 -11.52
N LEU A 172 -1.60 -30.06 -10.95
CA LEU A 172 -0.16 -30.09 -11.21
C LEU A 172 0.16 -30.29 -12.71
N THR A 173 -0.64 -31.10 -13.39
CA THR A 173 -0.52 -31.35 -14.83
C THR A 173 -0.93 -30.12 -15.64
N TYR A 174 -2.02 -29.44 -15.28
CA TYR A 174 -2.43 -28.18 -15.90
C TYR A 174 -1.31 -27.14 -15.82
N LEU A 175 -0.73 -26.95 -14.63
CA LEU A 175 0.32 -25.95 -14.42
C LEU A 175 1.61 -26.27 -15.17
N SER A 176 1.98 -27.55 -15.27
CA SER A 176 3.25 -27.95 -15.87
C SER A 176 3.18 -28.20 -17.38
N ARG A 177 2.01 -28.63 -17.88
CA ARG A 177 1.83 -29.16 -19.26
C ARG A 177 0.59 -28.61 -19.98
N GLY A 178 -0.16 -27.70 -19.37
CA GLY A 178 -1.32 -27.02 -19.95
C GLY A 178 -2.63 -27.82 -19.90
N ALA A 179 -3.73 -27.15 -20.27
CA ALA A 179 -5.09 -27.67 -20.20
C ALA A 179 -5.31 -28.94 -21.03
N LYS A 180 -4.79 -28.99 -22.26
CA LYS A 180 -4.94 -30.14 -23.15
C LYS A 180 -4.47 -31.43 -22.48
N THR A 181 -3.22 -31.44 -21.99
CA THR A 181 -2.62 -32.61 -21.33
C THR A 181 -3.36 -33.02 -20.05
N MET A 182 -3.94 -32.06 -19.33
CA MET A 182 -4.72 -32.32 -18.13
C MET A 182 -6.05 -33.00 -18.48
N ILE A 183 -6.75 -32.51 -19.51
CA ILE A 183 -8.01 -33.10 -20.00
C ILE A 183 -7.76 -34.51 -20.54
N ASP A 184 -6.73 -34.70 -21.37
CA ASP A 184 -6.42 -36.01 -21.98
C ASP A 184 -6.15 -37.10 -20.92
N LYS A 185 -5.65 -36.72 -19.74
CA LYS A 185 -5.29 -37.66 -18.66
C LYS A 185 -6.36 -37.86 -17.60
N TYR A 186 -7.09 -36.80 -17.26
CA TYR A 186 -7.98 -36.78 -16.09
C TYR A 186 -9.41 -36.36 -16.42
N GLY A 187 -9.73 -36.08 -17.69
CA GLY A 187 -11.04 -35.59 -18.11
C GLY A 187 -12.21 -36.51 -17.78
N GLU A 188 -11.97 -37.82 -17.83
CA GLU A 188 -12.96 -38.86 -17.51
C GLU A 188 -12.86 -39.36 -16.06
N ASP A 189 -11.92 -38.85 -15.25
CA ASP A 189 -11.75 -39.28 -13.86
C ASP A 189 -12.82 -38.62 -12.97
N PRO A 190 -13.71 -39.41 -12.31
CA PRO A 190 -14.78 -38.86 -11.49
C PRO A 190 -14.28 -37.99 -10.33
N LYS A 191 -13.09 -38.28 -9.78
CA LYS A 191 -12.50 -37.52 -8.67
C LYS A 191 -11.90 -36.20 -9.13
N ALA A 192 -11.44 -36.12 -10.38
CA ALA A 192 -10.86 -34.90 -10.94
C ALA A 192 -11.88 -34.02 -11.69
N LYS A 193 -13.08 -34.53 -11.96
CA LYS A 193 -14.11 -33.89 -12.79
C LYS A 193 -14.35 -32.40 -12.50
N GLU A 194 -14.48 -32.04 -11.22
CA GLU A 194 -14.75 -30.66 -10.81
C GLU A 194 -13.56 -29.74 -11.11
N VAL A 195 -12.35 -30.14 -10.72
CA VAL A 195 -11.10 -29.41 -10.99
C VAL A 195 -10.84 -29.27 -12.49
N VAL A 196 -11.02 -30.36 -13.25
CA VAL A 196 -10.83 -30.35 -14.71
C VAL A 196 -11.83 -29.41 -15.36
N SER A 197 -13.11 -29.46 -14.95
CA SER A 197 -14.16 -28.56 -15.44
C SER A 197 -13.79 -27.10 -15.17
N TYR A 198 -13.45 -26.76 -13.93
CA TYR A 198 -13.08 -25.40 -13.54
C TYR A 198 -11.91 -24.86 -14.37
N LEU A 199 -10.77 -25.57 -14.37
CA LEU A 199 -9.55 -25.11 -15.06
C LEU A 199 -9.72 -25.07 -16.58
N LYS A 200 -10.50 -25.99 -17.16
CA LYS A 200 -10.87 -25.94 -18.58
C LYS A 200 -11.65 -24.68 -18.90
N ASN A 201 -12.63 -24.32 -18.06
CA ASN A 201 -13.44 -23.12 -18.27
C ASN A 201 -12.63 -21.84 -18.08
N VAL A 202 -11.74 -21.77 -17.08
CA VAL A 202 -10.80 -20.65 -16.92
C VAL A 202 -9.86 -20.51 -18.12
N ASP A 203 -9.34 -21.61 -18.65
CA ASP A 203 -8.46 -21.58 -19.83
C ASP A 203 -9.18 -21.14 -21.10
N ASN A 204 -10.43 -21.59 -21.29
CA ASN A 204 -11.29 -21.18 -22.40
C ASN A 204 -11.68 -19.71 -22.29
N PHE A 205 -12.09 -19.26 -21.09
CA PHE A 205 -12.46 -17.89 -20.78
C PHE A 205 -11.39 -16.88 -21.25
N ARG A 206 -10.12 -17.15 -20.96
CA ARG A 206 -8.99 -16.29 -21.31
C ARG A 206 -8.82 -16.10 -22.83
N LYS A 207 -9.35 -17.01 -23.64
CA LYS A 207 -9.29 -16.99 -25.10
C LYS A 207 -10.61 -16.54 -25.72
N ASP A 208 -11.67 -16.49 -24.93
CA ASP A 208 -13.02 -16.22 -25.41
C ASP A 208 -13.21 -14.74 -25.77
N GLY A 209 -13.52 -14.52 -27.04
CA GLY A 209 -13.81 -13.21 -27.62
C GLY A 209 -15.29 -12.85 -27.59
N ASP A 210 -16.20 -13.79 -27.31
CA ASP A 210 -17.63 -13.50 -27.24
C ASP A 210 -17.99 -12.86 -25.89
N GLN A 211 -18.71 -11.75 -25.95
CA GLN A 211 -19.01 -10.99 -24.74
C GLN A 211 -20.05 -11.69 -23.86
N THR A 212 -21.04 -12.35 -24.46
CA THR A 212 -22.14 -13.00 -23.75
C THR A 212 -21.64 -14.24 -22.99
N SER A 213 -20.84 -15.07 -23.65
CA SER A 213 -20.19 -16.24 -23.06
C SER A 213 -19.23 -15.85 -21.93
N VAL A 214 -18.43 -14.79 -22.12
CA VAL A 214 -17.52 -14.25 -21.09
C VAL A 214 -18.29 -13.81 -19.84
N ILE A 215 -19.39 -13.05 -20.01
CA ILE A 215 -20.23 -12.59 -18.89
C ILE A 215 -20.82 -13.79 -18.14
N ARG A 216 -21.40 -14.76 -18.87
CA ARG A 216 -21.97 -15.98 -18.27
C ARG A 216 -20.93 -16.73 -17.45
N THR A 217 -19.70 -16.81 -17.95
CA THR A 217 -18.60 -17.51 -17.26
C THR A 217 -18.17 -16.79 -15.99
N ILE A 218 -18.09 -15.45 -16.02
CA ILE A 218 -17.83 -14.63 -14.82
C ILE A 218 -18.90 -14.89 -13.75
N GLU A 219 -20.17 -14.88 -14.13
CA GLU A 219 -21.29 -15.07 -13.21
C GLU A 219 -21.34 -16.50 -12.64
N THR A 220 -21.05 -17.51 -13.48
CA THR A 220 -21.09 -18.93 -13.10
C THR A 220 -19.95 -19.32 -12.16
N TYR A 221 -18.72 -18.90 -12.46
CA TYR A 221 -17.51 -19.31 -11.73
C TYR A 221 -16.96 -18.22 -10.82
N MET A 222 -17.69 -17.12 -10.65
CA MET A 222 -17.31 -15.98 -9.80
C MET A 222 -15.91 -15.42 -10.16
N LEU A 223 -15.57 -15.38 -11.45
CA LEU A 223 -14.24 -14.95 -11.88
C LEU A 223 -13.99 -13.48 -11.55
N THR A 224 -12.78 -13.19 -11.09
CA THR A 224 -12.31 -11.85 -10.73
C THR A 224 -11.58 -11.17 -11.89
N VAL A 225 -11.24 -9.89 -11.72
CA VAL A 225 -10.43 -9.11 -12.67
C VAL A 225 -9.07 -9.76 -12.98
N ASN A 226 -8.51 -10.53 -12.04
CA ASN A 226 -7.24 -11.25 -12.19
C ASN A 226 -7.30 -12.37 -13.25
N HIS A 227 -8.50 -12.84 -13.58
CA HIS A 227 -8.70 -13.84 -14.62
C HIS A 227 -8.71 -13.23 -16.04
N LEU A 228 -8.84 -11.90 -16.16
CA LEU A 228 -9.00 -11.24 -17.45
C LEU A 228 -7.75 -11.29 -18.31
N ASN A 229 -7.98 -11.34 -19.62
CA ASN A 229 -6.97 -11.14 -20.64
C ASN A 229 -7.16 -9.77 -21.31
N PHE A 230 -6.16 -9.29 -22.06
CA PHE A 230 -6.16 -7.99 -22.73
C PHE A 230 -7.36 -7.79 -23.69
N ILE A 231 -7.91 -8.89 -24.22
CA ILE A 231 -9.10 -8.89 -25.08
C ILE A 231 -10.38 -8.47 -24.34
N HIS A 232 -10.43 -8.62 -23.02
CA HIS A 232 -11.59 -8.32 -22.18
C HIS A 232 -11.55 -6.90 -21.61
N LEU A 233 -10.36 -6.38 -21.34
CA LEU A 233 -10.14 -5.13 -20.59
C LEU A 233 -10.85 -3.89 -21.18
N LYS A 234 -11.19 -3.90 -22.47
CA LYS A 234 -11.87 -2.79 -23.15
C LYS A 234 -13.39 -2.97 -23.30
N LYS A 235 -13.96 -4.08 -22.83
CA LYS A 235 -15.38 -4.41 -23.01
C LYS A 235 -16.18 -3.94 -21.80
N LYS A 236 -16.99 -2.89 -21.97
CA LYS A 236 -17.80 -2.31 -20.89
C LYS A 236 -18.73 -3.31 -20.20
N PRO A 237 -19.48 -4.18 -20.92
CA PRO A 237 -20.39 -5.12 -20.27
C PRO A 237 -19.68 -6.20 -19.45
N VAL A 238 -18.43 -6.55 -19.82
CA VAL A 238 -17.60 -7.45 -19.00
C VAL A 238 -17.25 -6.79 -17.66
N TRP A 239 -16.89 -5.50 -17.67
CA TRP A 239 -16.66 -4.76 -16.42
C TRP A 239 -17.91 -4.64 -15.56
N ILE A 240 -19.09 -4.40 -16.16
CA ILE A 240 -20.36 -4.37 -15.40
C ILE A 240 -20.60 -5.70 -14.68
N ALA A 241 -20.34 -6.84 -15.34
CA ALA A 241 -20.46 -8.15 -14.70
C ALA A 241 -19.50 -8.34 -13.52
N LEU A 242 -18.25 -7.87 -13.65
CA LEU A 242 -17.25 -7.93 -12.57
C LEU A 242 -17.58 -7.01 -11.39
N LEU A 243 -18.04 -5.79 -11.67
CA LEU A 243 -18.30 -4.77 -10.65
C LEU A 243 -19.31 -5.24 -9.59
N ARG A 244 -20.29 -6.07 -9.95
CA ARG A 244 -21.32 -6.56 -9.02
C ARG A 244 -20.78 -7.25 -7.76
N ARG A 245 -19.57 -7.80 -7.82
CA ARG A 245 -18.91 -8.51 -6.70
C ARG A 245 -17.50 -8.00 -6.43
N MET A 246 -17.11 -6.90 -7.06
CA MET A 246 -15.74 -6.39 -6.97
C MET A 246 -15.52 -5.73 -5.61
N PRO A 247 -14.46 -6.10 -4.87
CA PRO A 247 -14.04 -5.36 -3.69
C PRO A 247 -13.65 -3.92 -4.02
N VAL A 248 -13.88 -2.99 -3.08
CA VAL A 248 -13.66 -1.55 -3.29
C VAL A 248 -12.18 -1.21 -3.53
N ASP A 249 -11.25 -1.89 -2.85
CA ASP A 249 -9.80 -1.73 -3.04
C ASP A 249 -9.37 -2.15 -4.45
N THR A 250 -9.91 -3.27 -4.93
CA THR A 250 -9.70 -3.76 -6.30
C THR A 250 -10.21 -2.72 -7.30
N LEU A 251 -11.42 -2.17 -7.10
CA LEU A 251 -11.93 -1.11 -7.99
C LEU A 251 -10.98 0.11 -8.04
N LEU A 252 -10.45 0.54 -6.91
CA LEU A 252 -9.53 1.68 -6.85
C LEU A 252 -8.22 1.42 -7.61
N ASP A 253 -7.71 0.19 -7.64
CA ASP A 253 -6.55 -0.17 -8.47
C ASP A 253 -6.82 -0.01 -9.98
N TYR A 254 -8.08 -0.14 -10.41
CA TYR A 254 -8.48 -0.06 -11.82
C TYR A 254 -9.19 1.25 -12.22
N ILE A 255 -9.60 2.11 -11.29
CA ILE A 255 -10.43 3.30 -11.58
C ILE A 255 -9.80 4.22 -12.65
N HIS A 256 -8.49 4.42 -12.59
CA HIS A 256 -7.76 5.23 -13.57
C HIS A 256 -7.64 4.55 -14.94
N LEU A 257 -7.60 3.21 -14.97
CA LEU A 257 -7.66 2.43 -16.21
C LEU A 257 -9.04 2.55 -16.87
N LEU A 258 -10.11 2.48 -16.08
CA LEU A 258 -11.50 2.67 -16.55
C LEU A 258 -11.69 4.07 -17.16
N CYS A 259 -11.11 5.10 -16.52
CA CYS A 259 -11.05 6.45 -17.05
C CYS A 259 -10.29 6.52 -18.38
N LYS A 260 -9.11 5.89 -18.46
CA LYS A 260 -8.27 5.83 -19.66
C LYS A 260 -8.99 5.18 -20.85
N TYR A 261 -9.78 4.14 -20.59
CA TYR A 261 -10.60 3.47 -21.61
C TYR A 261 -11.94 4.13 -21.88
N ARG A 262 -12.23 5.27 -21.23
CA ARG A 262 -13.49 6.03 -21.40
C ARG A 262 -14.74 5.22 -21.05
N MET A 263 -14.63 4.27 -20.11
CA MET A 263 -15.75 3.38 -19.72
C MET A 263 -16.94 4.15 -19.15
N PHE A 264 -16.69 5.28 -18.50
CA PHE A 264 -17.73 6.15 -17.96
C PHE A 264 -18.52 6.95 -19.03
N ARG A 265 -18.18 6.85 -20.32
CA ARG A 265 -18.80 7.67 -21.37
C ARG A 265 -19.62 6.82 -22.35
N LYS A 266 -20.74 7.40 -22.81
CA LYS A 266 -21.55 6.92 -23.94
C LYS A 266 -21.66 8.05 -24.95
N GLY A 267 -20.79 8.02 -25.96
CA GLY A 267 -20.60 9.16 -26.86
C GLY A 267 -20.10 10.39 -26.10
N ARG A 268 -20.85 11.51 -26.18
CA ARG A 268 -20.55 12.75 -25.44
C ARG A 268 -21.14 12.77 -24.03
N MET A 269 -22.07 11.86 -23.72
CA MET A 269 -22.76 11.81 -22.43
C MET A 269 -22.04 10.87 -21.46
N TRP A 270 -22.43 10.98 -20.19
CA TRP A 270 -22.08 10.00 -19.17
C TRP A 270 -22.87 8.70 -19.38
N ASP A 271 -22.21 7.57 -19.20
CA ASP A 271 -22.87 6.27 -19.16
C ASP A 271 -23.40 6.02 -17.75
N GLN A 272 -24.69 6.24 -17.55
CA GLN A 272 -25.33 6.16 -16.25
C GLN A 272 -25.32 4.73 -15.69
N GLU A 273 -25.51 3.71 -16.53
CA GLU A 273 -25.45 2.32 -16.09
C GLU A 273 -24.06 1.98 -15.51
N PHE A 274 -23.01 2.36 -16.23
CA PHE A 274 -21.64 2.11 -15.78
C PHE A 274 -21.28 2.95 -14.54
N LEU A 275 -21.71 4.21 -14.49
CA LEU A 275 -21.47 5.08 -13.33
C LEU A 275 -22.15 4.53 -12.08
N THR A 276 -23.42 4.11 -12.18
CA THR A 276 -24.15 3.50 -11.06
C THR A 276 -23.45 2.25 -10.59
N ALA A 277 -23.08 1.33 -11.49
CA ALA A 277 -22.37 0.10 -11.12
C ALA A 277 -21.04 0.37 -10.38
N VAL A 278 -20.30 1.41 -10.77
CA VAL A 278 -19.08 1.83 -10.05
C VAL A 278 -19.41 2.47 -8.70
N CYS A 279 -20.42 3.34 -8.64
CA CYS A 279 -20.81 4.01 -7.39
C CYS A 279 -21.36 3.01 -6.36
N ASP A 280 -22.08 1.98 -6.78
CA ASP A 280 -22.59 0.91 -5.91
C ASP A 280 -21.44 0.20 -5.19
N VAL A 281 -20.32 -0.07 -5.90
CA VAL A 281 -19.11 -0.65 -5.29
C VAL A 281 -18.47 0.32 -4.31
N LEU A 282 -18.35 1.61 -4.66
CA LEU A 282 -17.77 2.63 -3.76
C LEU A 282 -18.60 2.83 -2.48
N CYS A 283 -19.90 2.55 -2.52
CA CYS A 283 -20.83 2.67 -1.40
C CYS A 283 -21.00 1.37 -0.59
N ASN A 284 -20.31 0.28 -0.95
CA ASN A 284 -20.44 -1.01 -0.26
C ASN A 284 -19.70 -1.00 1.10
N VAL A 285 -20.43 -0.72 2.18
CA VAL A 285 -19.90 -0.60 3.54
C VAL A 285 -19.17 -1.86 4.02
N ASN A 286 -19.68 -3.06 3.67
CA ASN A 286 -19.03 -4.32 4.06
C ASN A 286 -17.66 -4.46 3.40
N SER A 287 -17.57 -4.17 2.11
CA SER A 287 -16.29 -4.20 1.39
C SER A 287 -15.30 -3.15 1.91
N VAL A 288 -15.78 -1.98 2.32
CA VAL A 288 -14.94 -0.94 2.94
C VAL A 288 -14.36 -1.39 4.27
N ALA A 289 -15.15 -2.05 5.12
CA ALA A 289 -14.69 -2.58 6.40
C ALA A 289 -13.69 -3.73 6.23
N GLU A 290 -13.94 -4.64 5.28
CA GLU A 290 -13.07 -5.79 5.01
C GLU A 290 -11.72 -5.40 4.43
N SER A 291 -11.68 -4.39 3.55
CA SER A 291 -10.46 -3.94 2.87
C SER A 291 -9.49 -3.16 3.76
N ARG A 292 -9.92 -2.70 4.95
CA ARG A 292 -9.13 -1.82 5.86
C ARG A 292 -8.55 -0.59 5.14
N LEU A 293 -9.30 -0.12 4.15
CA LEU A 293 -8.89 0.97 3.27
C LEU A 293 -8.68 2.26 4.07
N GLN A 294 -7.54 2.91 3.84
CA GLN A 294 -7.19 4.18 4.50
C GLN A 294 -7.80 5.39 3.77
N PRO A 295 -8.20 6.47 4.49
CA PRO A 295 -8.72 7.70 3.88
C PRO A 295 -7.77 8.34 2.87
N SER A 296 -6.48 8.29 3.17
CA SER A 296 -5.38 8.78 2.31
C SER A 296 -5.39 8.12 0.94
N ARG A 297 -5.64 6.80 0.85
CA ARG A 297 -5.67 6.08 -0.43
C ARG A 297 -6.76 6.64 -1.35
N VAL A 298 -7.98 6.71 -0.84
CA VAL A 298 -9.14 7.19 -1.59
C VAL A 298 -8.96 8.65 -2.01
N PHE A 299 -8.39 9.47 -1.12
CA PHE A 299 -8.12 10.86 -1.42
C PHE A 299 -7.05 11.06 -2.51
N ILE A 300 -6.01 10.21 -2.55
CA ILE A 300 -5.03 10.18 -3.64
C ILE A 300 -5.71 9.87 -4.97
N ASP A 301 -6.62 8.89 -4.99
CA ASP A 301 -7.37 8.52 -6.19
C ASP A 301 -8.34 9.63 -6.63
N LEU A 302 -9.01 10.30 -5.68
CA LEU A 302 -9.85 11.47 -5.95
C LEU A 302 -9.06 12.62 -6.58
N CYS A 303 -7.92 13.01 -5.98
CA CYS A 303 -7.06 14.05 -6.55
C CYS A 303 -6.55 13.67 -7.94
N THR A 304 -6.13 12.41 -8.13
CA THR A 304 -5.68 11.93 -9.44
C THR A 304 -6.81 12.01 -10.47
N TYR A 305 -8.03 11.59 -10.12
CA TYR A 305 -9.19 11.67 -11.00
C TYR A 305 -9.50 13.12 -11.41
N GLN A 306 -9.54 14.05 -10.44
CA GLN A 306 -9.89 15.45 -10.68
C GLN A 306 -8.81 16.21 -11.46
N PHE A 307 -7.54 16.01 -11.12
CA PHE A 307 -6.47 16.90 -11.57
C PHE A 307 -5.55 16.33 -12.64
N ALA A 308 -5.41 14.99 -12.76
CA ALA A 308 -4.53 14.41 -13.77
C ALA A 308 -4.87 14.82 -15.21
N PRO A 309 -6.15 14.92 -15.64
CA PRO A 309 -6.47 15.31 -17.01
C PRO A 309 -6.00 16.74 -17.34
N LYS A 310 -6.23 17.69 -16.42
CA LYS A 310 -5.76 19.08 -16.55
C LYS A 310 -4.23 19.15 -16.62
N TYR A 311 -3.54 18.50 -15.69
CA TYR A 311 -2.08 18.57 -15.62
C TYR A 311 -1.37 17.87 -16.78
N LYS A 312 -1.90 16.74 -17.26
CA LYS A 312 -1.35 16.08 -18.46
C LYS A 312 -1.45 16.98 -19.69
N LEU A 313 -2.52 17.75 -19.82
CA LEU A 313 -2.69 18.71 -20.91
C LEU A 313 -1.75 19.91 -20.78
N GLU A 314 -1.61 20.48 -19.57
CA GLU A 314 -0.65 21.56 -19.32
C GLU A 314 0.78 21.15 -19.67
N LEU A 315 1.20 19.94 -19.27
CA LEU A 315 2.52 19.40 -19.61
C LEU A 315 2.67 19.15 -21.11
N ALA A 316 1.66 18.59 -21.76
CA ALA A 316 1.67 18.35 -23.20
C ALA A 316 1.80 19.67 -23.99
N ALA A 317 1.05 20.70 -23.59
CA ALA A 317 1.09 22.04 -24.17
C ALA A 317 2.48 22.68 -23.98
N LYS A 318 3.05 22.64 -22.76
CA LYS A 318 4.41 23.14 -22.49
C LYS A 318 5.50 22.43 -23.30
N SER A 319 5.32 21.14 -23.58
CA SER A 319 6.25 20.36 -24.39
C SER A 319 6.06 20.52 -25.92
N LEU A 320 5.19 21.43 -26.37
CA LEU A 320 4.78 21.62 -27.78
C LEU A 320 4.24 20.35 -28.46
N ARG A 321 3.88 19.31 -27.68
CA ARG A 321 3.48 18.00 -28.21
C ARG A 321 2.04 17.97 -28.72
N ARG A 322 1.19 18.91 -28.31
CA ARG A 322 -0.24 18.98 -28.69
C ARG A 322 -0.78 20.41 -28.64
N LEU A 323 -1.73 20.72 -29.53
CA LEU A 323 -2.61 21.88 -29.45
C LEU A 323 -3.39 21.87 -28.11
N ALA A 324 -3.69 23.06 -27.59
CA ALA A 324 -4.46 23.23 -26.36
C ALA A 324 -5.85 22.59 -26.51
N GLN A 325 -6.09 21.49 -25.79
CA GLN A 325 -7.40 20.83 -25.70
C GLN A 325 -8.00 21.09 -24.32
N LYS A 326 -9.33 21.15 -24.22
CA LYS A 326 -10.02 21.19 -22.93
C LYS A 326 -9.85 19.84 -22.21
N PRO A 327 -9.61 19.84 -20.88
CA PRO A 327 -9.60 18.60 -20.11
C PRO A 327 -10.96 17.88 -20.21
N PRO A 328 -10.95 16.53 -20.22
CA PRO A 328 -12.16 15.74 -20.05
C PRO A 328 -13.00 16.24 -18.87
N ALA A 329 -14.33 16.28 -19.05
CA ALA A 329 -15.23 16.66 -17.97
C ALA A 329 -15.16 15.63 -16.82
N ILE A 330 -15.23 16.15 -15.59
CA ILE A 330 -15.24 15.40 -14.34
C ILE A 330 -16.69 15.06 -13.96
N SER A 331 -16.94 13.84 -13.50
CA SER A 331 -18.26 13.42 -13.03
C SER A 331 -18.46 13.88 -11.59
N TYR A 332 -19.54 14.64 -11.36
CA TYR A 332 -19.92 15.07 -10.01
C TYR A 332 -20.32 13.89 -9.12
N ASP A 333 -21.02 12.90 -9.68
CA ASP A 333 -21.46 11.72 -8.93
C ASP A 333 -20.27 10.89 -8.45
N LEU A 334 -19.25 10.72 -9.29
CA LEU A 334 -18.05 9.98 -8.91
C LEU A 334 -17.24 10.72 -7.85
N VAL A 335 -17.08 12.04 -7.98
CA VAL A 335 -16.43 12.87 -6.95
C VAL A 335 -17.17 12.75 -5.62
N THR A 336 -18.50 12.89 -5.64
CA THR A 336 -19.33 12.84 -4.43
C THR A 336 -19.25 11.48 -3.74
N ASN A 337 -19.27 10.38 -4.48
CA ASN A 337 -19.16 9.04 -3.90
C ASN A 337 -17.75 8.74 -3.38
N LEU A 338 -16.69 9.24 -4.03
CA LEU A 338 -15.33 9.16 -3.49
C LEU A 338 -15.19 9.98 -2.18
N GLU A 339 -15.81 11.16 -2.08
CA GLU A 339 -15.84 11.95 -0.84
C GLU A 339 -16.60 11.23 0.30
N LYS A 340 -17.71 10.57 -0.01
CA LYS A 340 -18.44 9.72 0.95
C LYS A 340 -17.60 8.52 1.39
N LEU A 341 -16.89 7.89 0.45
CA LEU A 341 -16.00 6.78 0.75
C LEU A 341 -14.86 7.23 1.68
N ILE A 342 -14.22 8.39 1.44
CA ILE A 342 -13.23 8.97 2.36
C ILE A 342 -13.83 9.10 3.78
N THR A 343 -15.05 9.63 3.88
CA THR A 343 -15.74 9.81 5.17
C THR A 343 -15.99 8.49 5.91
N THR A 344 -16.28 7.42 5.16
CA THR A 344 -16.53 6.07 5.69
C THR A 344 -15.23 5.40 6.11
N THR A 345 -14.15 5.57 5.35
CA THR A 345 -12.83 4.98 5.67
C THR A 345 -12.20 5.49 6.96
N TYR A 346 -12.65 6.62 7.53
CA TYR A 346 -12.21 7.02 8.87
C TYR A 346 -12.55 6.00 9.95
N ASP A 347 -13.60 5.19 9.76
CA ASP A 347 -13.98 4.16 10.71
C ASP A 347 -13.00 2.97 10.70
N ASN A 348 -12.16 2.85 9.67
CA ASN A 348 -11.05 1.88 9.60
C ASN A 348 -9.76 2.39 10.28
N VAL A 349 -9.70 3.66 10.67
CA VAL A 349 -8.50 4.24 11.30
C VAL A 349 -8.52 3.90 12.78
N GLU A 350 -7.63 3.01 13.22
CA GLU A 350 -7.50 2.67 14.64
C GLU A 350 -6.85 3.83 15.42
N PRO A 351 -7.56 4.44 16.39
CA PRO A 351 -6.98 5.48 17.22
C PRO A 351 -5.76 4.97 17.99
N THR A 352 -4.84 5.88 18.29
CA THR A 352 -3.73 5.62 19.22
C THR A 352 -4.11 5.95 20.66
N GLY A 353 -5.10 6.80 20.87
CA GLY A 353 -5.51 7.27 22.20
C GLY A 353 -4.55 8.29 22.81
N LEU A 354 -3.60 8.78 22.02
CA LEU A 354 -2.60 9.77 22.42
C LEU A 354 -3.06 11.19 22.08
N ARG A 355 -2.36 12.18 22.62
CA ARG A 355 -2.67 13.60 22.45
C ARG A 355 -1.77 14.22 21.39
N TYR A 356 -2.39 14.74 20.34
CA TYR A 356 -1.69 15.23 19.16
C TYR A 356 -1.70 16.75 19.07
N VAL A 357 -0.58 17.30 18.65
CA VAL A 357 -0.51 18.65 18.07
C VAL A 357 0.05 18.52 16.66
N ILE A 358 -0.71 19.02 15.68
CA ILE A 358 -0.34 19.00 14.26
C ILE A 358 -0.03 20.43 13.83
N ALA A 359 1.24 20.73 13.65
CA ALA A 359 1.75 22.04 13.26
C ALA A 359 2.04 22.08 11.76
N VAL A 360 1.29 22.88 11.01
CA VAL A 360 1.37 22.95 9.55
C VAL A 360 2.05 24.25 9.13
N ASP A 361 3.22 24.12 8.51
CA ASP A 361 3.93 25.21 7.86
C ASP A 361 3.39 25.43 6.44
N ASN A 362 2.49 26.40 6.29
CA ASN A 362 1.80 26.65 5.04
C ASN A 362 2.56 27.57 4.06
N SER A 363 3.83 27.92 4.34
CA SER A 363 4.54 29.02 3.67
C SER A 363 4.58 28.96 2.13
N ASP A 364 4.62 27.77 1.52
CA ASP A 364 4.60 27.60 0.07
C ASP A 364 3.76 26.41 -0.42
N MET A 365 2.85 25.89 0.42
CA MET A 365 2.08 24.68 0.13
C MET A 365 1.19 24.78 -1.12
N HIS A 366 0.73 25.99 -1.46
CA HIS A 366 -0.12 26.27 -2.62
C HIS A 366 0.63 26.26 -3.96
N LYS A 367 1.97 26.21 -3.96
CA LYS A 367 2.81 26.22 -5.18
C LYS A 367 3.50 24.89 -5.44
N ARG A 368 3.49 23.99 -4.47
CA ARG A 368 4.32 22.78 -4.45
C ARG A 368 3.47 21.54 -4.53
N ARG A 369 3.93 20.59 -5.35
CA ARG A 369 3.34 19.25 -5.46
C ARG A 369 4.06 18.28 -4.55
N CYS A 370 3.34 17.29 -4.05
CA CYS A 370 3.92 16.30 -3.18
C CYS A 370 4.88 15.39 -3.95
N ALA A 371 6.01 15.05 -3.33
CA ALA A 371 6.93 14.06 -3.85
C ALA A 371 6.20 12.73 -4.03
N HIS A 372 6.49 12.04 -5.13
CA HIS A 372 5.86 10.76 -5.52
C HIS A 372 4.37 10.82 -5.90
N LEU A 373 3.69 11.97 -5.77
CA LEU A 373 2.29 12.16 -6.17
C LEU A 373 2.12 13.37 -7.09
N GLN A 374 2.26 13.15 -8.40
CA GLN A 374 2.29 14.23 -9.40
C GLN A 374 1.02 15.08 -9.48
N TYR A 375 -0.13 14.57 -9.01
CA TYR A 375 -1.43 15.21 -9.13
C TYR A 375 -1.98 15.74 -7.80
N MET A 376 -1.17 15.74 -6.75
CA MET A 376 -1.53 16.19 -5.42
C MET A 376 -0.64 17.36 -4.98
N MET A 377 -1.27 18.41 -4.48
CA MET A 377 -0.59 19.55 -3.86
C MET A 377 -0.17 19.20 -2.43
N THR A 378 0.88 19.85 -1.93
CA THR A 378 1.32 19.64 -0.55
C THR A 378 0.29 20.08 0.49
N SER A 379 -0.52 21.10 0.20
CA SER A 379 -1.66 21.48 1.07
C SER A 379 -2.68 20.37 1.21
N GLN A 380 -2.92 19.61 0.13
CA GLN A 380 -3.83 18.45 0.13
C GLN A 380 -3.27 17.30 0.95
N ALA A 381 -2.00 16.96 0.79
CA ALA A 381 -1.35 15.93 1.60
C ALA A 381 -1.30 16.30 3.09
N ALA A 382 -0.97 17.56 3.42
CA ALA A 382 -0.98 18.06 4.78
C ALA A 382 -2.38 17.97 5.41
N ALA A 383 -3.42 18.34 4.65
CA ALA A 383 -4.80 18.23 5.09
C ALA A 383 -5.22 16.76 5.31
N ALA A 384 -4.79 15.85 4.44
CA ALA A 384 -5.08 14.43 4.59
C ALA A 384 -4.51 13.87 5.90
N ILE A 385 -3.26 14.21 6.24
CA ILE A 385 -2.65 13.83 7.52
C ILE A 385 -3.41 14.48 8.69
N ALA A 386 -3.60 15.80 8.65
CA ALA A 386 -4.20 16.55 9.74
C ALA A 386 -5.63 16.09 10.06
N VAL A 387 -6.46 15.92 9.02
CA VAL A 387 -7.86 15.49 9.19
C VAL A 387 -7.93 14.05 9.68
N THR A 388 -7.06 13.15 9.20
CA THR A 388 -7.06 11.75 9.65
C THR A 388 -6.90 11.65 11.17
N PHE A 389 -5.89 12.33 11.72
CA PHE A 389 -5.66 12.32 13.17
C PHE A 389 -6.68 13.14 13.95
N TYR A 390 -7.18 14.25 13.39
CA TYR A 390 -8.26 15.02 14.02
C TYR A 390 -9.57 14.23 14.17
N VAL A 391 -9.89 13.39 13.18
CA VAL A 391 -11.07 12.52 13.23
C VAL A 391 -10.85 11.33 14.16
N ALA A 392 -9.66 10.72 14.13
CA ALA A 392 -9.36 9.51 14.90
C ALA A 392 -9.14 9.77 16.39
N GLU A 393 -8.49 10.88 16.76
CA GLU A 393 -8.03 11.13 18.12
C GLU A 393 -8.95 12.09 18.89
N LYS A 394 -9.21 11.78 20.17
CA LYS A 394 -10.05 12.62 21.04
C LYS A 394 -9.45 14.00 21.33
N GLN A 395 -8.11 14.09 21.34
CA GLN A 395 -7.37 15.30 21.63
C GLN A 395 -6.35 15.54 20.51
N CYS A 396 -6.73 16.39 19.56
CA CYS A 396 -5.89 16.76 18.43
C CYS A 396 -6.06 18.25 18.11
N ASP A 397 -5.02 19.05 18.37
CA ASP A 397 -4.99 20.46 17.99
C ASP A 397 -4.28 20.62 16.64
N ILE A 398 -4.92 21.32 15.68
CA ILE A 398 -4.31 21.65 14.38
C ILE A 398 -3.92 23.13 14.39
N LEU A 399 -2.64 23.41 14.12
CA LEU A 399 -2.06 24.73 14.11
C LEU A 399 -1.57 25.11 12.71
N LEU A 400 -1.76 26.37 12.33
CA LEU A 400 -1.02 27.00 11.23
C LEU A 400 0.18 27.73 11.80
N CYS A 401 1.36 27.43 11.27
CA CYS A 401 2.62 28.03 11.67
C CYS A 401 3.13 28.98 10.59
N GLN A 402 3.35 30.24 10.96
CA GLN A 402 3.83 31.30 10.06
C GLN A 402 4.94 32.08 10.77
N GLY A 403 6.20 31.81 10.41
CA GLY A 403 7.34 32.37 11.14
C GLY A 403 7.43 31.81 12.57
N SER A 404 7.39 32.69 13.57
CA SER A 404 7.45 32.31 14.99
C SER A 404 6.08 32.22 15.68
N THR A 405 4.99 32.36 14.93
CA THR A 405 3.63 32.28 15.47
C THR A 405 2.95 30.97 15.05
N ALA A 406 2.13 30.44 15.95
CA ALA A 406 1.28 29.30 15.69
C ALA A 406 -0.14 29.64 16.13
N THR A 407 -1.10 29.46 15.22
CA THR A 407 -2.51 29.80 15.43
C THR A 407 -3.36 28.56 15.26
N SER A 408 -4.23 28.27 16.24
CA SER A 408 -5.14 27.14 16.17
C SER A 408 -6.19 27.35 15.08
N ILE A 409 -6.45 26.31 14.30
CA ILE A 409 -7.57 26.31 13.35
C ILE A 409 -8.79 25.73 14.04
N ASN A 410 -9.90 26.47 14.00
CA ASN A 410 -11.18 25.94 14.43
C ASN A 410 -11.87 25.21 13.26
N LEU A 411 -12.16 23.93 13.46
CA LEU A 411 -12.91 23.07 12.54
C LEU A 411 -14.32 22.88 13.10
N LYS A 412 -15.34 23.28 12.31
CA LYS A 412 -16.75 23.22 12.74
C LYS A 412 -17.30 21.79 12.78
N SER A 413 -16.82 20.92 11.90
CA SER A 413 -17.28 19.54 11.75
C SER A 413 -16.32 18.58 12.44
N LYS A 414 -16.86 17.50 13.04
CA LYS A 414 -16.07 16.37 13.57
C LYS A 414 -15.42 15.52 12.47
N LYS A 415 -15.99 15.51 11.26
CA LYS A 415 -15.45 14.87 10.05
C LYS A 415 -15.40 15.90 8.92
N PRO A 416 -14.46 16.87 8.96
CA PRO A 416 -14.37 17.91 7.94
C PRO A 416 -13.89 17.33 6.61
N LYS A 417 -14.26 17.95 5.49
CA LYS A 417 -13.74 17.54 4.18
C LYS A 417 -12.26 17.88 4.09
N ILE A 418 -11.45 16.95 3.57
CA ILE A 418 -10.01 17.18 3.38
C ILE A 418 -9.76 18.36 2.44
N SER A 419 -10.58 18.52 1.39
CA SER A 419 -10.50 19.64 0.45
C SER A 419 -10.67 21.01 1.12
N GLU A 420 -11.65 21.17 2.02
CA GLU A 420 -11.89 22.41 2.75
C GLU A 420 -10.71 22.78 3.67
N VAL A 421 -10.11 21.79 4.33
CA VAL A 421 -8.92 22.01 5.17
C VAL A 421 -7.69 22.32 4.30
N ALA A 422 -7.55 21.66 3.14
CA ALA A 422 -6.48 21.92 2.19
C ALA A 422 -6.53 23.35 1.64
N GLU A 423 -7.72 23.90 1.42
CA GLU A 423 -7.90 25.30 1.03
C GLU A 423 -7.38 26.25 2.11
N LYS A 424 -7.69 26.00 3.39
CA LYS A 424 -7.13 26.78 4.51
C LYS A 424 -5.60 26.69 4.56
N PHE A 425 -5.02 25.53 4.26
CA PHE A 425 -3.57 25.35 4.18
C PHE A 425 -2.95 25.99 2.92
N ALA A 426 -3.75 26.38 1.92
CA ALA A 426 -3.28 27.02 0.70
C ALA A 426 -3.33 28.57 0.74
N THR A 427 -3.59 29.17 1.91
CA THR A 427 -3.86 30.62 2.07
C THR A 427 -2.65 31.53 2.25
N ALA A 428 -1.41 31.00 2.30
CA ALA A 428 -0.24 31.83 2.55
C ALA A 428 -0.08 32.95 1.50
N GLU A 429 -0.20 34.21 1.93
CA GLU A 429 -0.22 35.39 1.05
C GLU A 429 1.15 35.71 0.42
N ARG A 430 2.25 35.36 1.11
CA ARG A 430 3.62 35.66 0.66
C ARG A 430 4.51 34.42 0.81
N PHE A 431 5.35 34.17 -0.20
CA PHE A 431 6.36 33.12 -0.13
C PHE A 431 7.38 33.48 0.95
N GLN A 432 7.39 32.69 2.02
CA GLN A 432 8.46 32.68 3.00
C GLN A 432 9.14 31.31 2.92
N ARG A 433 10.46 31.27 3.03
CA ARG A 433 11.13 29.97 3.15
C ARG A 433 10.77 29.39 4.50
N SER A 434 10.34 28.12 4.51
CA SER A 434 10.24 27.34 5.75
C SER A 434 11.57 27.44 6.50
N GLY A 435 11.48 27.63 7.81
CA GLY A 435 12.65 27.75 8.65
C GLY A 435 12.45 27.12 10.03
N PRO A 436 13.53 26.95 10.81
CA PRO A 436 13.47 26.34 12.14
C PRO A 436 12.47 27.01 13.09
N LYS A 437 12.15 28.29 12.88
CA LYS A 437 11.15 29.01 13.68
C LYS A 437 9.75 28.43 13.52
N ASN A 438 9.37 28.02 12.30
CA ASN A 438 8.05 27.44 12.02
C ASN A 438 7.92 26.06 12.69
N ILE A 439 9.01 25.28 12.66
CA ILE A 439 9.10 23.96 13.29
C ILE A 439 8.91 24.08 14.82
N LEU A 440 9.55 25.07 15.44
CA LEU A 440 9.48 25.26 16.89
C LEU A 440 8.20 25.98 17.36
N ALA A 441 7.48 26.67 16.47
CA ALA A 441 6.30 27.46 16.84
C ALA A 441 5.21 26.61 17.49
N GLY A 442 4.96 25.39 17.00
CA GLY A 442 4.00 24.45 17.59
C GLY A 442 4.39 23.99 19.00
N LEU A 443 5.68 23.69 19.22
CA LEU A 443 6.19 23.31 20.54
C LEU A 443 6.07 24.47 21.53
N ILE A 444 6.48 25.67 21.11
CA ILE A 444 6.39 26.90 21.91
C ILE A 444 4.92 27.23 22.25
N TRP A 445 4.00 27.02 21.30
CA TRP A 445 2.57 27.19 21.55
C TRP A 445 2.08 26.22 22.63
N ALA A 446 2.43 24.94 22.54
CA ALA A 446 2.03 23.94 23.53
C ALA A 446 2.55 24.29 24.94
N MET A 447 3.80 24.76 25.04
CA MET A 447 4.36 25.27 26.30
C MET A 447 3.55 26.45 26.87
N LYS A 448 3.28 27.47 26.05
CA LYS A 448 2.53 28.66 26.46
C LYS A 448 1.11 28.32 26.91
N GLN A 449 0.46 27.39 26.22
CA GLN A 449 -0.89 26.94 26.53
C GLN A 449 -0.93 25.87 27.64
N LYS A 450 0.23 25.46 28.18
CA LYS A 450 0.34 24.36 29.16
C LYS A 450 -0.40 23.11 28.69
N ARG A 451 -0.27 22.77 27.41
CA ARG A 451 -0.88 21.58 26.81
C ARG A 451 0.00 20.36 27.07
N GLU A 452 -0.64 19.29 27.49
CA GLU A 452 0.01 17.98 27.57
C GLU A 452 -0.11 17.30 26.19
N VAL A 453 1.03 16.94 25.60
CA VAL A 453 1.11 16.47 24.22
C VAL A 453 2.04 15.28 24.14
N ASP A 454 1.55 14.16 23.60
CA ASP A 454 2.33 12.94 23.47
C ASP A 454 3.00 12.87 22.08
N VAL A 455 2.36 13.44 21.05
CA VAL A 455 2.83 13.41 19.66
C VAL A 455 2.71 14.77 19.00
N PHE A 456 3.84 15.29 18.52
CA PHE A 456 3.89 16.45 17.63
C PHE A 456 4.07 15.97 16.19
N ILE A 457 3.19 16.37 15.28
CA ILE A 457 3.36 16.19 13.84
C ILE A 457 3.60 17.55 13.21
N ILE A 458 4.79 17.76 12.67
CA ILE A 458 5.14 18.99 11.95
C ILE A 458 5.13 18.69 10.47
N ILE A 459 4.32 19.43 9.72
CA ILE A 459 4.12 19.22 8.29
C ILE A 459 4.58 20.45 7.54
N GLY A 460 5.48 20.29 6.57
CA GLY A 460 5.92 21.33 5.67
C GLY A 460 6.21 20.80 4.28
N THR A 461 6.44 21.69 3.34
CA THR A 461 6.89 21.32 1.98
C THR A 461 8.32 20.78 2.02
N CYS A 462 9.24 21.57 2.60
CA CYS A 462 10.63 21.24 2.89
C CYS A 462 10.94 21.73 4.31
N LEU A 463 11.40 20.87 5.22
CA LEU A 463 11.72 21.26 6.59
C LEU A 463 13.23 21.33 6.79
N GLN A 464 13.72 22.41 7.40
CA GLN A 464 15.14 22.54 7.71
C GLN A 464 15.49 21.85 9.03
N PHE A 465 16.27 20.75 8.95
CA PHE A 465 16.66 19.95 10.12
C PHE A 465 17.91 20.45 10.85
N GLN A 466 18.69 21.35 10.26
CA GLN A 466 19.97 21.78 10.83
C GLN A 466 19.79 22.40 12.22
N GLY A 467 20.47 21.82 13.22
CA GLY A 467 20.39 22.25 14.62
C GLY A 467 19.04 21.98 15.31
N LEU A 468 18.12 21.25 14.67
CA LEU A 468 16.80 20.98 15.23
C LEU A 468 16.88 20.07 16.45
N ALA A 469 17.69 19.01 16.41
CA ALA A 469 17.82 18.05 17.50
C ALA A 469 18.23 18.71 18.82
N GLY A 470 19.22 19.60 18.80
CA GLY A 470 19.66 20.35 19.99
C GLY A 470 18.54 21.24 20.54
N LYS A 471 17.85 21.99 19.67
CA LYS A 471 16.74 22.86 20.08
C LYS A 471 15.54 22.08 20.62
N VAL A 472 15.24 20.92 20.04
CA VAL A 472 14.18 20.03 20.55
C VAL A 472 14.57 19.50 21.92
N ALA A 473 15.82 19.04 22.11
CA ALA A 473 16.32 18.59 23.40
C ALA A 473 16.25 19.69 24.48
N GLU A 474 16.58 20.94 24.14
CA GLU A 474 16.44 22.10 25.04
C GLU A 474 14.99 22.36 25.46
N LEU A 475 14.02 22.09 24.58
CA LEU A 475 12.59 22.31 24.85
C LEU A 475 11.94 21.15 25.59
N ARG A 476 12.45 19.92 25.50
CA ARG A 476 11.88 18.73 26.16
C ARG A 476 11.66 18.94 27.65
N SER A 477 12.65 19.47 28.35
CA SER A 477 12.57 19.73 29.81
C SER A 477 11.53 20.79 30.21
N LYS A 478 11.06 21.59 29.25
CA LYS A 478 10.14 22.72 29.48
C LYS A 478 8.70 22.40 29.09
N LEU A 479 8.46 21.23 28.48
CA LEU A 479 7.13 20.73 28.14
C LEU A 479 6.60 19.85 29.28
N LEU A 480 5.27 19.76 29.40
CA LEU A 480 4.63 18.92 30.42
C LEU A 480 4.85 17.42 30.19
N VAL A 481 5.13 17.03 28.94
CA VAL A 481 5.45 15.65 28.55
C VAL A 481 6.83 15.64 27.89
N PRO A 482 7.93 15.38 28.64
CA PRO A 482 9.29 15.45 28.11
C PRO A 482 9.62 14.39 27.04
N ASP A 483 9.00 13.21 27.16
CA ASP A 483 9.21 12.05 26.27
C ASP A 483 8.29 12.04 25.04
N PHE A 484 7.77 13.21 24.64
CA PHE A 484 6.94 13.33 23.46
C PHE A 484 7.65 12.80 22.20
N LYS A 485 6.86 12.28 21.28
CA LYS A 485 7.29 11.84 19.96
C LYS A 485 7.12 12.97 18.95
N LEU A 486 8.13 13.16 18.13
CA LEU A 486 8.16 14.19 17.09
C LEU A 486 8.19 13.54 15.71
N VAL A 487 7.22 13.89 14.88
CA VAL A 487 7.13 13.46 13.49
C VAL A 487 7.34 14.66 12.59
N LEU A 488 8.30 14.55 11.66
CA LEU A 488 8.64 15.58 10.70
C LEU A 488 8.20 15.12 9.30
N CYS A 489 7.19 15.74 8.73
CA CYS A 489 6.66 15.42 7.40
C CYS A 489 7.14 16.45 6.37
N CYS A 490 8.15 16.08 5.57
CA CYS A 490 8.66 16.84 4.43
C CYS A 490 7.96 16.40 3.14
N LEU A 491 6.97 17.14 2.67
CA LEU A 491 6.10 16.66 1.59
C LEU A 491 6.70 16.76 0.18
N CYS A 492 7.79 17.52 -0.04
CA CYS A 492 8.42 17.70 -1.36
C CYS A 492 9.84 17.14 -1.48
N GLU A 493 10.52 16.88 -0.38
CA GLU A 493 11.93 16.51 -0.42
C GLU A 493 12.15 15.12 -1.03
N THR A 494 13.34 14.92 -1.60
CA THR A 494 13.81 13.63 -2.11
C THR A 494 15.05 13.13 -1.39
N HIS A 495 15.65 13.97 -0.55
CA HIS A 495 16.84 13.69 0.24
C HIS A 495 16.59 14.12 1.68
N HIS A 496 17.18 13.42 2.64
CA HIS A 496 17.02 13.71 4.05
C HIS A 496 18.34 13.72 4.79
N GLN A 497 18.30 14.40 5.93
CA GLN A 497 19.25 14.18 7.01
C GLN A 497 18.55 13.36 8.08
N THR A 498 19.21 12.28 8.51
CA THR A 498 18.72 11.44 9.61
C THR A 498 19.06 12.10 10.94
N ILE A 499 18.05 12.27 11.78
CA ILE A 499 18.23 12.77 13.15
C ILE A 499 18.37 11.56 14.07
N LYS A 500 19.51 11.46 14.78
CA LYS A 500 19.76 10.40 15.76
C LYS A 500 19.04 10.69 17.08
N ASP A 501 17.72 10.50 17.09
CA ASP A 501 16.87 10.52 18.29
C ASP A 501 15.75 9.49 18.10
N ASN A 502 15.58 8.57 19.05
CA ASN A 502 14.55 7.52 18.97
C ASN A 502 13.12 8.06 19.05
N ASN A 503 12.96 9.28 19.56
CA ASN A 503 11.68 9.97 19.65
C ASN A 503 11.46 10.94 18.48
N ILE A 504 12.29 10.90 17.44
CA ILE A 504 12.11 11.67 16.20
C ILE A 504 11.96 10.72 15.01
N PHE A 505 10.92 10.94 14.20
CA PHE A 505 10.64 10.18 12.99
C PHE A 505 10.40 11.11 11.81
N THR A 506 10.97 10.78 10.66
CA THR A 506 10.86 11.63 9.46
C THR A 506 10.08 10.92 8.37
N VAL A 507 9.16 11.64 7.72
CA VAL A 507 8.40 11.22 6.54
C VAL A 507 8.80 12.10 5.37
N ILE A 508 9.19 11.51 4.24
CA ILE A 508 9.70 12.23 3.06
C ILE A 508 8.78 11.99 1.86
N GLY A 509 7.80 12.86 1.68
CA GLY A 509 6.73 12.75 0.69
C GLY A 509 5.41 12.31 1.31
N PHE A 510 4.51 11.80 0.48
CA PHE A 510 3.22 11.25 0.93
C PHE A 510 2.79 10.03 0.11
N ASP A 511 2.14 9.07 0.77
CA ASP A 511 1.32 8.02 0.17
C ASP A 511 0.24 7.55 1.16
N GLU A 512 -0.52 6.53 0.76
CA GLU A 512 -1.60 5.97 1.55
C GLU A 512 -1.20 5.50 2.96
N LYS A 513 0.06 5.11 3.19
CA LYS A 513 0.52 4.48 4.43
C LYS A 513 1.08 5.46 5.47
N VAL A 514 1.17 6.75 5.13
CA VAL A 514 1.80 7.76 6.01
C VAL A 514 1.11 7.85 7.37
N CYS A 515 -0.22 7.89 7.43
CA CYS A 515 -0.92 7.98 8.71
C CYS A 515 -0.73 6.72 9.56
N GLU A 516 -0.70 5.54 8.93
CA GLU A 516 -0.48 4.27 9.62
C GLU A 516 0.95 4.15 10.18
N VAL A 517 1.97 4.55 9.42
CA VAL A 517 3.37 4.51 9.89
C VAL A 517 3.59 5.49 11.04
N ILE A 518 2.96 6.67 10.99
CA ILE A 518 2.97 7.64 12.08
C ILE A 518 2.32 7.05 13.33
N SER A 519 1.18 6.37 13.17
CA SER A 519 0.47 5.73 14.29
C SER A 519 1.31 4.59 14.92
N CYS A 520 2.00 3.80 14.10
CA CYS A 520 2.92 2.76 14.57
C CYS A 520 4.10 3.36 15.35
N PHE A 521 4.70 4.44 14.83
CA PHE A 521 5.76 5.16 15.53
C PHE A 521 5.24 5.74 16.85
N ALA A 522 4.08 6.39 16.86
CA ALA A 522 3.44 6.94 18.05
C ALA A 522 3.22 5.87 19.13
N LYS A 523 2.72 4.69 18.75
CA LYS A 523 2.52 3.53 19.64
C LYS A 523 3.83 2.83 20.07
N GLY A 524 4.97 3.18 19.49
CA GLY A 524 6.27 2.57 19.82
C GLY A 524 6.42 1.15 19.28
N VAL A 525 5.85 0.89 18.10
CA VAL A 525 5.90 -0.42 17.44
C VAL A 525 7.32 -0.76 16.96
N PHE A 526 8.11 0.25 16.60
CA PHE A 526 9.49 0.14 16.10
C PHE A 526 10.38 1.29 16.57
#